data_AF-A0A4S3ZSC4-F1
#
_entry.id   AF-A0A4S3ZSC4-F1
#
_cell.length_a   1.000
_cell.length_b   1.000
_cell.length_c   1.000
_cell.angle_alpha   90.00
_cell.angle_beta   90.00
_cell.angle_gamma   90.00
#
_symmetry.space_group_name_H-M   'P 1'
#
loop_
_entity.id
_entity.type
_entity.pdbx_description
1 polymer ?
#
loop_
_entity_poly.entity_id
_entity_poly.type
_entity_poly.pdbx_seq_one_letter_code
_entity_poly.pdbx_strand_id
1 'polypeptide(L)'
;MEYTSIYGYIKIDRDYHKSVDFIKTLRKDNTYPFINTNMFSFGDYEVPYYYENMLFGFAATYKYFGLDTSDWNDFILKMEHILRNIDFENAQFHVESALGDYTLFWANRKSAATEKNEAGFLSEYRLIKTEEWYFGFGKRSPFIGYPDDEIADPNQDLRNNIPDFVYPVPKK
;
A
#
# COMPACT_ATOMS: atom_id res chain seq x y z
N MET A 1 22.87 2.46 13.61
CA MET A 1 22.39 1.46 12.63
C MET A 1 20.93 1.81 12.41
N GLU A 2 20.59 2.30 11.23
CA GLU A 2 19.22 2.73 10.92
C GLU A 2 18.46 1.53 10.37
N TYR A 3 17.35 1.21 11.02
CA TYR A 3 16.41 0.18 10.62
C TYR A 3 15.12 0.86 10.24
N THR A 4 14.50 0.37 9.17
CA THR A 4 13.20 0.85 8.72
C THR A 4 12.19 -0.27 8.93
N SER A 5 11.09 0.03 9.62
CA SER A 5 9.98 -0.89 9.80
C SER A 5 8.91 -0.55 8.77
N ILE A 6 8.44 -1.57 8.04
CA ILE A 6 7.30 -1.42 7.13
C ILE A 6 6.21 -2.38 7.55
N TYR A 7 5.02 -1.88 7.81
CA TYR A 7 3.87 -2.72 8.17
C TYR A 7 2.58 -2.12 7.65
N GLY A 8 1.56 -2.95 7.48
CA GLY A 8 0.34 -2.50 6.83
C GLY A 8 -0.68 -3.60 6.63
N TYR A 9 -1.64 -3.31 5.77
CA TYR A 9 -2.68 -4.26 5.39
C TYR A 9 -3.05 -4.14 3.92
N ILE A 10 -3.64 -5.22 3.40
CA ILE A 10 -4.33 -5.29 2.12
C ILE A 10 -5.74 -5.80 2.39
N LYS A 11 -6.75 -5.03 2.03
CA LYS A 11 -8.16 -5.40 2.11
C LYS A 11 -8.57 -6.11 0.82
N ILE A 12 -8.85 -7.41 0.93
CA ILE A 12 -9.20 -8.29 -0.18
C ILE A 12 -10.68 -8.12 -0.54
N ASP A 13 -11.00 -8.04 -1.83
CA ASP A 13 -12.38 -7.83 -2.31
C ASP A 13 -13.19 -9.14 -2.23
N ARG A 14 -13.03 -10.07 -3.19
CA ARG A 14 -13.82 -11.31 -3.24
C ARG A 14 -12.98 -12.57 -3.27
N ASP A 15 -11.90 -12.58 -4.06
CA ASP A 15 -11.12 -13.78 -4.33
C ASP A 15 -9.95 -13.98 -3.35
N TYR A 16 -10.30 -14.38 -2.13
CA TYR A 16 -9.32 -14.71 -1.08
C TYR A 16 -8.34 -15.79 -1.52
N HIS A 17 -8.84 -16.93 -2.02
CA HIS A 17 -7.99 -18.09 -2.30
C HIS A 17 -6.98 -17.82 -3.41
N LYS A 18 -7.39 -17.22 -4.54
CA LYS A 18 -6.41 -16.87 -5.59
C LYS A 18 -5.41 -15.83 -5.13
N SER A 19 -5.83 -14.88 -4.29
CA SER A 19 -4.94 -13.87 -3.73
C SER A 19 -3.88 -14.51 -2.82
N VAL A 20 -4.28 -15.43 -1.94
CA VAL A 20 -3.34 -16.21 -1.12
C VAL A 20 -2.38 -17.03 -1.99
N ASP A 21 -2.90 -17.71 -3.00
CA ASP A 21 -2.09 -18.56 -3.88
C ASP A 21 -1.03 -17.74 -4.62
N PHE A 22 -1.39 -16.56 -5.12
CA PHE A 22 -0.42 -15.64 -5.73
C PHE A 22 0.67 -15.22 -4.74
N ILE A 23 0.31 -14.75 -3.53
CA ILE A 23 1.30 -14.32 -2.52
C ILE A 23 2.25 -15.46 -2.13
N LYS A 24 1.76 -16.71 -2.11
CA LYS A 24 2.60 -17.90 -1.88
C LYS A 24 3.61 -18.16 -3.00
N THR A 25 3.36 -17.66 -4.22
CA THR A 25 4.32 -17.80 -5.33
C THR A 25 5.53 -16.89 -5.20
N LEU A 26 5.47 -15.82 -4.40
CA LEU A 26 6.60 -14.90 -4.14
C LEU A 26 7.80 -15.62 -3.52
N ARG A 27 7.56 -16.65 -2.70
CA ARG A 27 8.59 -17.48 -2.04
C ARG A 27 9.64 -16.60 -1.32
N LYS A 28 10.90 -16.68 -1.77
CA LYS A 28 12.02 -15.84 -1.35
C LYS A 28 12.45 -15.00 -2.54
N ASP A 29 11.98 -13.77 -2.61
CA ASP A 29 12.53 -12.74 -3.48
C ASP A 29 13.91 -12.35 -2.93
N ASN A 30 14.93 -12.42 -3.77
CA ASN A 30 16.30 -12.01 -3.40
C ASN A 30 16.65 -10.62 -3.94
N THR A 31 15.72 -9.95 -4.62
CA THR A 31 15.91 -8.62 -5.18
C THR A 31 15.58 -7.60 -4.09
N TYR A 32 16.39 -6.56 -3.90
CA TYR A 32 16.07 -5.51 -2.93
C TYR A 32 14.98 -4.55 -3.46
N PRO A 33 14.07 -4.02 -2.60
CA PRO A 33 13.75 -4.52 -1.26
C PRO A 33 13.05 -5.88 -1.38
N PHE A 34 13.51 -6.89 -0.63
CA PHE A 34 12.98 -8.25 -0.75
C PHE A 34 11.56 -8.32 -0.21
N ILE A 35 10.63 -8.91 -0.96
CA ILE A 35 9.25 -9.14 -0.48
C ILE A 35 8.93 -10.62 -0.60
N ASN A 36 8.72 -11.26 0.56
CA ASN A 36 8.59 -12.71 0.68
C ASN A 36 7.21 -13.08 1.21
N THR A 37 6.77 -14.31 0.90
CA THR A 37 5.47 -14.83 1.39
C THR A 37 5.32 -14.71 2.91
N ASN A 38 6.39 -14.93 3.67
CA ASN A 38 6.35 -14.92 5.14
C ASN A 38 6.17 -13.52 5.75
N MET A 39 6.25 -12.45 4.95
CA MET A 39 5.94 -11.10 5.41
C MET A 39 4.43 -10.84 5.47
N PHE A 40 3.64 -11.72 4.85
CA PHE A 40 2.19 -11.62 4.81
C PHE A 40 1.56 -12.51 5.87
N SER A 41 0.56 -11.99 6.55
CA SER A 41 -0.36 -12.74 7.40
C SER A 41 -1.72 -12.77 6.72
N PHE A 42 -2.28 -13.96 6.49
CA PHE A 42 -3.54 -14.10 5.74
C PHE A 42 -4.80 -14.04 6.61
N GLY A 43 -4.63 -14.01 7.94
CA GLY A 43 -5.73 -14.21 8.90
C GLY A 43 -6.39 -15.58 8.79
N ASP A 44 -7.36 -15.82 9.66
CA ASP A 44 -8.17 -17.05 9.63
C ASP A 44 -9.42 -16.84 8.76
N TYR A 45 -9.56 -17.67 7.74
CA TYR A 45 -10.73 -17.70 6.87
C TYR A 45 -11.83 -18.57 7.50
N GLU A 46 -12.64 -17.99 8.40
CA GLU A 46 -13.68 -18.72 9.15
C GLU A 46 -15.10 -18.22 8.84
N VAL A 47 -15.77 -18.86 7.88
CA VAL A 47 -17.19 -18.62 7.59
C VAL A 47 -18.04 -19.28 8.70
N PRO A 48 -19.05 -18.60 9.30
CA PRO A 48 -19.65 -17.32 8.91
C PRO A 48 -19.20 -16.12 9.76
N TYR A 49 -18.10 -16.21 10.50
CA TYR A 49 -17.75 -15.27 11.57
C TYR A 49 -17.21 -13.92 11.07
N TYR A 50 -16.96 -13.76 9.78
CA TYR A 50 -16.63 -12.48 9.15
C TYR A 50 -17.70 -12.12 8.10
N TYR A 51 -18.16 -10.87 8.12
CA TYR A 51 -19.26 -10.36 7.28
C TYR A 51 -18.79 -9.48 6.11
N GLU A 52 -17.50 -9.13 6.07
CA GLU A 52 -16.93 -8.20 5.08
C GLU A 52 -15.68 -8.77 4.40
N ASN A 53 -14.80 -7.89 3.94
CA ASN A 53 -13.55 -8.16 3.26
C ASN A 53 -12.45 -8.66 4.23
N MET A 54 -11.72 -9.69 3.82
CA MET A 54 -10.56 -10.19 4.56
C MET A 54 -9.40 -9.19 4.52
N LEU A 55 -8.62 -9.13 5.60
CA LEU A 55 -7.40 -8.34 5.68
C LEU A 55 -6.18 -9.25 5.64
N PHE A 56 -5.27 -9.00 4.71
CA PHE A 56 -3.91 -9.52 4.79
C PHE A 56 -3.05 -8.51 5.51
N GLY A 57 -2.37 -8.92 6.58
CA GLY A 57 -1.33 -8.11 7.22
C GLY A 57 -0.03 -8.20 6.43
N PHE A 58 0.78 -7.14 6.51
CA PHE A 58 2.16 -7.12 6.03
C PHE A 58 3.07 -6.58 7.12
N ALA A 59 4.24 -7.19 7.31
CA ALA A 59 5.28 -6.65 8.19
C ALA A 59 6.68 -7.09 7.74
N ALA A 60 7.62 -6.13 7.74
CA ALA A 60 9.02 -6.36 7.45
C ALA A 60 9.91 -5.32 8.14
N THR A 61 11.16 -5.68 8.38
CA THR A 61 12.21 -4.73 8.76
C THR A 61 13.31 -4.77 7.71
N TYR A 62 13.76 -3.60 7.27
CA TYR A 62 14.83 -3.48 6.29
C TYR A 62 16.00 -2.70 6.89
N LYS A 63 17.20 -3.14 6.53
CA LYS A 63 18.43 -2.41 6.84
C LYS A 63 18.69 -1.44 5.69
N TYR A 64 18.88 -0.17 5.99
CA TYR A 64 19.18 0.88 5.00
C TYR A 64 18.08 1.16 3.96
N PHE A 65 16.81 0.90 4.28
CA PHE A 65 15.71 1.25 3.37
C PHE A 65 15.31 2.71 3.50
N GLY A 66 15.08 3.32 2.34
CA GLY A 66 14.49 4.64 2.22
C GLY A 66 15.51 5.76 2.27
N LEU A 67 16.80 5.44 2.17
CA LEU A 67 17.89 6.41 2.11
C LEU A 67 17.98 7.09 0.74
N ASP A 68 17.59 6.37 -0.32
CA ASP A 68 17.56 6.85 -1.70
C ASP A 68 16.15 6.76 -2.29
N THR A 69 15.83 7.67 -3.21
CA THR A 69 14.56 7.66 -3.97
C THR A 69 14.34 6.33 -4.71
N SER A 70 15.41 5.65 -5.11
CA SER A 70 15.32 4.33 -5.75
C SER A 70 14.69 3.27 -4.86
N ASP A 71 14.93 3.30 -3.55
CA ASP A 71 14.37 2.31 -2.61
C ASP A 71 12.84 2.41 -2.56
N TRP A 72 12.35 3.65 -2.48
CA TRP A 72 10.92 3.97 -2.50
C TRP A 72 10.27 3.56 -3.82
N ASN A 73 10.93 3.90 -4.93
CA ASN A 73 10.45 3.53 -6.26
C ASN A 73 10.36 2.00 -6.43
N ASP A 74 11.41 1.28 -6.04
CA ASP A 74 11.46 -0.17 -6.16
C ASP A 74 10.45 -0.85 -5.22
N PHE A 75 10.24 -0.32 -4.00
CA PHE A 75 9.18 -0.80 -3.10
C PHE A 75 7.78 -0.59 -3.69
N ILE A 76 7.46 0.62 -4.13
CA ILE A 76 6.16 0.97 -4.71
C ILE A 76 5.87 0.09 -5.92
N LEU A 77 6.82 -0.05 -6.85
CA LEU A 77 6.65 -0.88 -8.04
C LEU A 77 6.45 -2.35 -7.72
N LYS A 78 7.15 -2.89 -6.71
CA LYS A 78 6.94 -4.28 -6.28
C LYS A 78 5.60 -4.48 -5.60
N MET A 79 5.18 -3.54 -4.75
CA MET A 79 3.86 -3.60 -4.14
C MET A 79 2.76 -3.50 -5.21
N GLU A 80 2.87 -2.59 -6.17
CA GLU A 80 1.93 -2.50 -7.30
C GLU A 80 1.90 -3.77 -8.14
N HIS A 81 3.05 -4.42 -8.36
CA HIS A 81 3.08 -5.72 -9.03
C HIS A 81 2.29 -6.77 -8.23
N ILE A 82 2.44 -6.81 -6.92
CA ILE A 82 1.68 -7.72 -6.06
C ILE A 82 0.19 -7.41 -6.13
N LEU A 83 -0.18 -6.13 -5.94
CA LEU A 83 -1.55 -5.63 -5.97
C LEU A 83 -2.25 -5.92 -7.32
N ARG A 84 -1.54 -5.86 -8.44
CA ARG A 84 -2.08 -6.20 -9.77
C ARG A 84 -2.46 -7.67 -9.93
N ASN A 85 -1.88 -8.56 -9.13
CA ASN A 85 -2.09 -10.01 -9.25
C ASN A 85 -2.99 -10.59 -8.14
N ILE A 86 -3.59 -9.73 -7.31
CA ILE A 86 -4.55 -10.13 -6.27
C ILE A 86 -5.84 -9.34 -6.40
N ASP A 87 -6.92 -9.87 -5.82
CA ASP A 87 -8.23 -9.22 -5.84
C ASP A 87 -8.39 -8.36 -4.58
N PHE A 88 -7.92 -7.11 -4.64
CA PHE A 88 -7.97 -6.19 -3.50
C PHE A 88 -8.84 -4.97 -3.77
N GLU A 89 -9.42 -4.44 -2.71
CA GLU A 89 -10.17 -3.18 -2.67
C GLU A 89 -9.23 -2.00 -2.38
N ASN A 90 -8.51 -2.05 -1.26
CA ASN A 90 -7.54 -1.04 -0.87
C ASN A 90 -6.39 -1.63 -0.04
N ALA A 91 -5.27 -0.93 0.03
CA ALA A 91 -4.09 -1.33 0.77
C ALA A 91 -3.39 -0.12 1.38
N GLN A 92 -2.78 -0.30 2.55
CA GLN A 92 -2.04 0.75 3.25
C GLN A 92 -0.78 0.19 3.87
N PHE A 93 0.33 0.91 3.72
CA PHE A 93 1.63 0.55 4.29
C PHE A 93 2.23 1.76 5.01
N HIS A 94 2.51 1.58 6.28
CA HIS A 94 3.27 2.49 7.12
C HIS A 94 4.74 2.15 7.02
N VAL A 95 5.56 3.18 6.86
CA VAL A 95 7.02 3.11 6.82
C VAL A 95 7.57 4.01 7.90
N GLU A 96 8.09 3.42 8.96
CA GLU A 96 8.80 4.11 10.04
C GLU A 96 10.29 4.08 9.71
N SER A 97 10.88 5.24 9.42
CA SER A 97 12.28 5.36 9.00
C SER A 97 13.01 6.49 9.72
N ALA A 98 14.34 6.50 9.64
CA ALA A 98 15.13 7.61 10.18
C ALA A 98 14.84 8.97 9.51
N LEU A 99 14.29 8.96 8.29
CA LEU A 99 13.94 10.18 7.55
C LEU A 99 12.53 10.69 7.87
N GLY A 100 11.71 9.87 8.54
CA GLY A 100 10.34 10.19 8.91
C GLY A 100 9.41 9.00 8.80
N ASP A 101 8.15 9.27 9.15
CA ASP A 101 7.06 8.30 9.12
C ASP A 101 6.14 8.60 7.95
N TYR A 102 6.00 7.62 7.07
CA TYR A 102 5.22 7.76 5.84
C TYR A 102 4.13 6.73 5.80
N THR A 103 2.99 7.09 5.21
CA THR A 103 1.93 6.14 4.91
C THR A 103 1.61 6.20 3.43
N LEU A 104 1.67 5.05 2.77
CA LEU A 104 1.34 4.87 1.37
C LEU A 104 0.00 4.15 1.27
N PHE A 105 -0.89 4.62 0.42
CA PHE A 105 -2.24 4.08 0.26
C PHE A 105 -2.57 3.84 -1.21
N TRP A 106 -3.13 2.67 -1.51
CA TRP A 106 -3.66 2.30 -2.82
C TRP A 106 -5.13 1.93 -2.69
N ALA A 107 -5.96 2.39 -3.62
CA ALA A 107 -7.30 1.87 -3.84
C ALA A 107 -7.46 1.42 -5.29
N ASN A 108 -8.04 0.24 -5.46
CA ASN A 108 -8.31 -0.35 -6.77
C ASN A 108 -9.46 0.42 -7.44
N ARG A 109 -9.22 0.95 -8.64
CA ARG A 109 -10.23 1.71 -9.39
C ARG A 109 -11.43 0.86 -9.81
N LYS A 110 -11.26 -0.47 -9.91
CA LYS A 110 -12.34 -1.40 -10.28
C LYS A 110 -13.28 -1.71 -9.10
N SER A 111 -12.76 -1.67 -7.88
CA SER A 111 -13.52 -1.95 -6.65
C SER A 111 -14.11 -0.68 -6.03
N ALA A 112 -13.50 0.48 -6.27
CA ALA A 112 -14.00 1.77 -5.83
C ALA A 112 -15.30 2.14 -6.58
N ALA A 113 -16.43 2.10 -5.89
CA ALA A 113 -17.76 2.45 -6.41
C ALA A 113 -17.95 3.96 -6.66
N THR A 114 -17.03 4.62 -7.37
CA THR A 114 -17.02 6.08 -7.55
C THR A 114 -17.26 6.49 -9.00
N GLU A 115 -18.44 6.18 -9.54
CA GLU A 115 -18.84 6.68 -10.87
C GLU A 115 -19.54 8.05 -10.84
N LYS A 116 -20.04 8.53 -9.69
CA LYS A 116 -20.89 9.74 -9.67
C LYS A 116 -20.18 11.07 -9.37
N ASN A 117 -18.96 11.07 -8.84
CA ASN A 117 -18.18 12.30 -8.62
C ASN A 117 -16.68 12.02 -8.38
N GLU A 118 -16.00 11.40 -9.35
CA GLU A 118 -14.57 11.04 -9.23
C GLU A 118 -13.68 12.25 -8.90
N ALA A 119 -13.93 13.40 -9.52
CA ALA A 119 -13.14 14.62 -9.27
C ALA A 119 -13.28 15.13 -7.83
N GLY A 120 -14.50 15.14 -7.28
CA GLY A 120 -14.73 15.48 -5.88
C GLY A 120 -14.03 14.51 -4.93
N PHE A 121 -14.16 13.21 -5.20
CA PHE A 121 -13.47 12.15 -4.46
C PHE A 121 -11.94 12.30 -4.49
N LEU A 122 -11.33 12.57 -5.65
CA LEU A 122 -9.88 12.75 -5.72
C LEU A 122 -9.41 13.97 -4.91
N SER A 123 -10.16 15.07 -4.98
CA SER A 123 -9.83 16.32 -4.29
C SER A 123 -10.01 16.19 -2.77
N GLU A 124 -11.17 15.72 -2.32
CA GLU A 124 -11.51 15.54 -0.90
C GLU A 124 -10.54 14.57 -0.22
N TYR A 125 -10.15 13.50 -0.92
CA TYR A 125 -9.28 12.46 -0.37
C TYR A 125 -7.80 12.69 -0.70
N ARG A 126 -7.45 13.76 -1.42
CA ARG A 126 -6.08 14.07 -1.85
C ARG A 126 -5.39 12.88 -2.54
N LEU A 127 -6.11 12.27 -3.48
CA LEU A 127 -5.64 11.08 -4.20
C LEU A 127 -5.12 11.46 -5.59
N ILE A 128 -4.05 10.78 -6.00
CA ILE A 128 -3.48 10.82 -7.33
C ILE A 128 -4.11 9.68 -8.13
N LYS A 129 -4.75 10.03 -9.24
CA LYS A 129 -5.32 9.06 -10.17
C LYS A 129 -4.24 8.54 -11.13
N THR A 130 -4.20 7.23 -11.30
CA THR A 130 -3.42 6.53 -12.32
C THR A 130 -4.35 5.70 -13.20
N GLU A 131 -3.80 4.96 -14.18
CA GLU A 131 -4.58 4.03 -14.98
C GLU A 131 -5.22 2.93 -14.12
N GLU A 132 -4.49 2.39 -13.13
CA GLU A 132 -4.91 1.22 -12.35
C GLU A 132 -5.43 1.57 -10.95
N TRP A 133 -4.90 2.62 -10.34
CA TRP A 133 -5.06 2.93 -8.91
C TRP A 133 -5.49 4.37 -8.65
N TYR A 134 -6.17 4.57 -7.52
CA TYR A 134 -6.07 5.81 -6.77
C TYR A 134 -5.00 5.65 -5.71
N PHE A 135 -4.07 6.60 -5.62
CA PHE A 135 -2.94 6.54 -4.71
C PHE A 135 -2.87 7.77 -3.82
N GLY A 136 -2.46 7.61 -2.57
CA GLY A 136 -2.35 8.72 -1.65
C GLY A 136 -1.28 8.53 -0.59
N PHE A 137 -0.92 9.66 0.02
CA PHE A 137 -0.10 9.70 1.22
C PHE A 137 -0.96 9.95 2.45
N GLY A 138 -0.36 9.73 3.61
CA GLY A 138 -0.95 9.99 4.92
C GLY A 138 -1.82 8.83 5.41
N LYS A 139 -1.94 8.72 6.74
CA LYS A 139 -2.78 7.70 7.38
C LYS A 139 -4.23 7.87 6.95
N ARG A 140 -4.86 6.76 6.53
CA ARG A 140 -6.24 6.73 6.09
C ARG A 140 -7.03 5.67 6.81
N SER A 141 -8.34 5.87 6.86
CA SER A 141 -9.25 4.87 7.40
C SER A 141 -9.32 3.65 6.46
N PRO A 142 -9.17 2.42 6.98
CA PRO A 142 -9.30 1.20 6.17
C PRO A 142 -10.67 0.97 5.52
N PHE A 143 -11.70 1.59 6.08
CA PHE A 143 -13.08 1.38 5.67
C PHE A 143 -13.54 2.36 4.60
N ILE A 144 -13.05 3.59 4.67
CA ILE A 144 -13.58 4.70 3.87
C ILE A 144 -12.49 5.40 3.05
N GLY A 145 -11.20 5.14 3.30
CA GLY A 145 -10.08 5.75 2.57
C GLY A 145 -9.84 7.23 2.89
N TYR A 146 -10.69 7.83 3.75
CA TYR A 146 -10.54 9.22 4.20
C TYR A 146 -9.18 9.41 4.86
N PRO A 147 -8.46 10.50 4.54
CA PRO A 147 -7.38 10.95 5.40
C PRO A 147 -7.95 11.15 6.80
N ASP A 148 -7.23 10.67 7.80
CA ASP A 148 -7.52 11.00 9.18
C ASP A 148 -7.28 12.52 9.30
N ASP A 149 -8.33 13.36 9.30
CA ASP A 149 -8.23 14.83 9.14
C ASP A 149 -7.43 15.49 10.27
N GLU A 150 -7.27 14.82 11.41
CA GLU A 150 -6.36 15.21 12.49
C GLU A 150 -4.87 15.03 12.11
N ILE A 151 -4.57 14.35 11.01
CA ILE A 151 -3.26 13.91 10.52
C ILE A 151 -3.07 14.31 9.04
N ALA A 152 -3.56 15.48 8.65
CA ALA A 152 -3.15 16.12 7.39
C ALA A 152 -1.72 16.69 7.50
N ASP A 153 -0.79 15.94 8.08
CA ASP A 153 0.60 16.34 8.28
C ASP A 153 1.33 16.34 6.92
N PRO A 154 1.78 17.51 6.43
CA PRO A 154 2.54 17.60 5.19
C PRO A 154 3.80 16.72 5.21
N ASN A 155 4.33 16.39 6.38
CA ASN A 155 5.52 15.54 6.53
C ASN A 155 5.25 14.07 6.22
N GLN A 156 4.00 13.62 6.15
CA GLN A 156 3.67 12.25 5.73
C GLN A 156 3.61 12.10 4.20
N ASP A 157 3.62 13.20 3.46
CA ASP A 157 3.73 13.19 2.00
C ASP A 157 5.20 13.05 1.60
N LEU A 158 5.53 11.91 0.99
CA LEU A 158 6.90 11.58 0.61
C LEU A 158 7.52 12.64 -0.31
N ARG A 159 6.72 13.27 -1.16
CA ARG A 159 7.15 14.31 -2.12
C ARG A 159 7.67 15.58 -1.43
N ASN A 160 7.24 15.84 -0.20
CA ASN A 160 7.66 17.01 0.55
C ASN A 160 9.02 16.81 1.23
N ASN A 161 9.43 15.55 1.43
CA ASN A 161 10.62 15.20 2.21
C ASN A 161 11.72 14.54 1.38
N ILE A 162 11.38 13.99 0.21
CA ILE A 162 12.32 13.36 -0.71
C ILE A 162 12.36 14.19 -2.01
N PRO A 163 13.40 15.03 -2.22
CA PRO A 163 13.42 16.07 -3.25
C PRO A 163 13.15 15.60 -4.68
N ASP A 164 13.51 14.36 -5.02
CA ASP A 164 13.40 13.81 -6.37
C ASP A 164 12.29 12.76 -6.50
N PHE A 165 11.51 12.53 -5.44
CA PHE A 165 10.43 11.55 -5.48
C PHE A 165 9.25 12.08 -6.31
N VAL A 166 8.85 11.28 -7.30
CA VAL A 166 7.69 11.55 -8.15
C VAL A 166 6.79 10.34 -8.20
N TYR A 167 5.48 10.60 -8.21
CA TYR A 167 4.46 9.57 -8.42
C TYR A 167 3.50 10.00 -9.54
N PRO A 168 3.13 9.12 -10.49
CA PRO A 168 3.47 7.69 -10.58
C PRO A 168 4.96 7.43 -10.78
N VAL A 169 5.47 6.32 -10.23
CA VAL A 169 6.88 5.95 -10.39
C VAL A 169 7.17 5.65 -11.87
N PRO A 170 8.15 6.31 -12.50
CA PRO A 170 8.50 6.03 -13.89
C PRO A 170 8.96 4.58 -14.07
N LYS A 171 8.42 3.90 -15.07
CA LYS A 171 8.90 2.57 -15.47
C LYS A 171 10.29 2.73 -16.11
N LYS A 172 11.30 2.07 -15.54
CA LYS A 172 12.65 1.98 -16.10
C LYS A 172 12.65 1.20 -17.42
#